data_AF-A0A1G3QU96-F1
#
_entry.id   AF-A0A1G3QU96-F1
#
_cell.length_a   1.000
_cell.length_b   1.000
_cell.length_c   1.000
_cell.angle_alpha   90.00
_cell.angle_beta   90.00
_cell.angle_gamma   90.00
#
_symmetry.space_group_name_H-M   'P 1'
#
loop_
_entity.id
_entity.type
_entity.pdbx_description
1 polymer ?
#
loop_
_entity_poly.entity_id
_entity_poly.type
_entity_poly.pdbx_seq_one_letter_code
_entity_poly.pdbx_strand_id
1 'polypeptide(L)'
;MNKIRARVLAGVFVLVGTIVWGAGEAFYIEPISNERLSLFPNPPDYRNYFFLQSIGNSTSIIIGDFTGRKRLIVHLIDENSDNTIDKIYEYYPDIGQFKKIRRCSSQFFTENIAQLKKDIIEGKIFRDNYSYKMQSLDSLLYKLEEGFDINHSGSGYTVQFFDPDPPSTQMSEFYFNKIQDRYDLQFRTNYYKIFNLKIIPPIPYSVYCKNSKDPVVAEVVESLLKEMGGR
;
A
#
# COMPACT_ATOMS: atom_id res chain seq x y z
N MET A 1 -49.46 -11.25 47.36
CA MET A 1 -48.94 -9.89 47.66
C MET A 1 -47.54 -9.76 47.07
N ASN A 2 -47.35 -8.76 46.18
CA ASN A 2 -46.11 -8.13 45.66
C ASN A 2 -44.95 -9.04 45.18
N LYS A 3 -44.73 -9.31 43.88
CA LYS A 3 -44.17 -8.45 42.80
C LYS A 3 -42.93 -7.64 43.18
N ILE A 4 -41.75 -8.11 42.77
CA ILE A 4 -40.69 -7.27 42.20
C ILE A 4 -40.18 -7.95 40.94
N ARG A 5 -40.32 -7.24 39.81
CA ARG A 5 -39.82 -7.60 38.48
C ARG A 5 -38.37 -7.11 38.38
N ALA A 6 -37.45 -7.97 37.94
CA ALA A 6 -36.21 -7.54 37.32
C ALA A 6 -36.17 -8.15 35.91
N ARG A 7 -36.50 -7.31 34.92
CA ARG A 7 -36.20 -7.55 33.51
C ARG A 7 -34.72 -7.25 33.31
N VAL A 8 -33.94 -8.22 32.85
CA VAL A 8 -32.70 -7.93 32.12
C VAL A 8 -32.89 -8.52 30.74
N LEU A 9 -33.20 -7.62 29.81
CA LEU A 9 -33.08 -7.82 28.37
C LEU A 9 -31.61 -7.63 27.98
N ALA A 10 -31.26 -8.20 26.83
CA ALA A 10 -30.10 -7.90 26.00
C ALA A 10 -28.82 -8.71 26.29
N GLY A 11 -28.47 -9.51 25.28
CA GLY A 11 -27.21 -10.23 25.18
C GLY A 11 -27.18 -11.16 23.98
N VAL A 12 -27.65 -10.72 22.81
CA VAL A 12 -27.35 -11.42 21.55
C VAL A 12 -25.86 -11.19 21.29
N PHE A 13 -25.04 -12.17 21.68
CA PHE A 13 -23.65 -12.24 21.23
C PHE A 13 -23.68 -12.62 19.74
N VAL A 14 -23.63 -11.60 18.89
CA VAL A 14 -23.23 -11.79 17.50
C VAL A 14 -21.75 -12.17 17.53
N LEU A 15 -21.46 -13.44 17.28
CA LEU A 15 -20.13 -13.92 16.92
C LEU A 15 -19.78 -13.28 15.57
N VAL A 16 -19.18 -12.08 15.61
CA VAL A 16 -18.60 -11.46 14.42
C VAL A 16 -17.34 -12.23 14.08
N GLY A 17 -17.28 -12.65 12.82
CA GLY A 17 -16.34 -13.63 12.29
C GLY A 17 -14.88 -13.35 12.59
N THR A 18 -14.14 -14.44 12.65
CA THR A 18 -12.69 -14.54 12.62
C THR A 18 -12.06 -13.49 11.69
N ILE A 19 -11.34 -12.55 12.30
CA ILE A 19 -10.38 -11.68 11.63
C ILE A 19 -9.24 -12.59 11.18
N VAL A 20 -9.10 -12.78 9.86
CA VAL A 20 -7.90 -13.39 9.29
C VAL A 20 -6.76 -12.42 9.55
N TRP A 21 -5.90 -12.76 10.51
CA TRP A 21 -4.65 -12.03 10.75
C TRP A 21 -3.79 -12.12 9.48
N GLY A 22 -3.39 -10.95 8.98
CA GLY A 22 -2.67 -10.79 7.73
C GLY A 22 -1.38 -11.61 7.70
N ALA A 23 -0.99 -11.99 6.49
CA ALA A 23 0.36 -12.49 6.23
C ALA A 23 1.38 -11.51 6.85
N GLY A 24 2.37 -12.03 7.58
CA GLY A 24 3.37 -11.21 8.26
C GLY A 24 4.13 -10.30 7.28
N GLU A 25 4.84 -9.28 7.77
CA GLU A 25 5.49 -8.26 6.94
C GLU A 25 6.39 -8.81 5.82
N ALA A 26 6.99 -9.99 6.05
CA ALA A 26 7.73 -10.78 5.05
C ALA A 26 6.95 -10.95 3.73
N PHE A 27 5.62 -10.99 3.80
CA PHE A 27 4.76 -11.19 2.65
C PHE A 27 4.86 -10.09 1.60
N TYR A 28 5.01 -8.84 2.05
CA TYR A 28 5.01 -7.67 1.16
C TYR A 28 6.41 -7.32 0.64
N ILE A 29 7.46 -7.92 1.21
CA ILE A 29 8.85 -7.64 0.84
C ILE A 29 9.46 -8.69 -0.12
N GLU A 30 8.79 -9.82 -0.28
CA GLU A 30 9.13 -10.86 -1.23
C GLU A 30 8.35 -10.68 -2.54
N PRO A 31 8.86 -11.18 -3.68
CA PRO A 31 8.12 -11.17 -4.94
C PRO A 31 6.73 -11.77 -4.79
N ILE A 32 5.73 -11.03 -5.26
CA ILE A 32 4.33 -11.47 -5.23
C ILE A 32 4.13 -12.51 -6.33
N SER A 33 3.81 -13.74 -5.92
CA SER A 33 3.41 -14.79 -6.85
C SER A 33 1.89 -14.83 -7.00
N ASN A 34 1.42 -15.52 -8.04
CA ASN A 34 0.00 -15.66 -8.32
C ASN A 34 -0.76 -16.38 -7.19
N GLU A 35 -0.12 -17.38 -6.59
CA GLU A 35 -0.69 -18.18 -5.50
C GLU A 35 -0.93 -17.30 -4.26
N ARG A 36 -0.02 -16.34 -4.05
CA ARG A 36 -0.08 -15.38 -2.94
C ARG A 36 -1.20 -14.36 -3.11
N LEU A 37 -1.78 -14.20 -4.30
CA LEU A 37 -2.88 -13.25 -4.52
C LEU A 37 -4.10 -13.55 -3.64
N SER A 38 -4.34 -14.84 -3.35
CA SER A 38 -5.41 -15.29 -2.45
C SER A 38 -5.21 -14.93 -0.98
N LEU A 39 -3.97 -14.58 -0.60
CA LEU A 39 -3.59 -14.21 0.76
C LEU A 39 -3.68 -12.69 0.98
N PHE A 40 -3.94 -11.91 -0.06
CA PHE A 40 -4.14 -10.48 0.09
C PHE A 40 -5.43 -10.19 0.86
N PRO A 41 -5.46 -9.12 1.67
CA PRO A 41 -6.61 -8.82 2.51
C PRO A 41 -7.90 -8.59 1.70
N ASN A 42 -9.03 -9.04 2.23
CA ASN A 42 -10.38 -8.69 1.74
C ASN A 42 -11.09 -7.84 2.82
N PRO A 43 -10.96 -6.50 2.77
CA PRO A 43 -11.49 -5.63 3.81
C PRO A 43 -13.02 -5.70 3.94
N PRO A 44 -13.57 -5.79 5.16
CA PRO A 44 -15.02 -5.85 5.36
C PRO A 44 -15.71 -4.51 5.05
N ASP A 45 -14.97 -3.40 5.10
CA ASP A 45 -15.44 -2.03 4.93
C ASP A 45 -15.37 -1.51 3.48
N TYR A 46 -15.04 -2.39 2.54
CA TYR A 46 -14.99 -2.12 1.09
C TYR A 46 -14.01 -1.02 0.68
N ARG A 47 -13.08 -0.61 1.55
CA ARG A 47 -12.04 0.37 1.19
C ARG A 47 -11.01 -0.29 0.29
N ASN A 48 -10.74 0.35 -0.85
CA ASN A 48 -9.72 -0.07 -1.80
C ASN A 48 -8.31 0.04 -1.21
N TYR A 49 -7.36 -0.68 -1.79
CA TYR A 49 -5.94 -0.47 -1.55
C TYR A 49 -5.16 -0.63 -2.85
N PHE A 50 -3.96 -0.06 -2.86
CA PHE A 50 -3.05 -0.11 -4.00
C PHE A 50 -1.65 -0.36 -3.48
N PHE A 51 -0.91 -1.23 -4.16
CA PHE A 51 0.45 -1.57 -3.77
C PHE A 51 1.33 -1.72 -5.01
N LEU A 52 2.39 -0.92 -5.06
CA LEU A 52 3.43 -1.00 -6.07
C LEU A 52 4.64 -1.72 -5.49
N GLN A 53 5.01 -2.86 -6.08
CA GLN A 53 6.23 -3.58 -5.76
C GLN A 53 7.15 -3.63 -6.98
N SER A 54 8.43 -3.30 -6.84
CA SER A 54 9.40 -3.49 -7.93
C SER A 54 10.69 -4.09 -7.38
N ILE A 55 10.99 -5.34 -7.77
CA ILE A 55 12.15 -6.07 -7.28
C ILE A 55 13.00 -6.52 -8.47
N GLY A 56 14.24 -6.04 -8.50
CA GLY A 56 15.15 -6.34 -9.61
C GLY A 56 14.64 -5.73 -10.91
N ASN A 57 14.19 -6.58 -11.83
CA ASN A 57 13.69 -6.17 -13.14
C ASN A 57 12.18 -6.30 -13.29
N SER A 58 11.47 -6.85 -12.31
CA SER A 58 10.03 -7.06 -12.41
C SER A 58 9.27 -6.12 -11.48
N THR A 59 8.18 -5.58 -11.99
CA THR A 59 7.27 -4.71 -11.27
C THR A 59 5.89 -5.36 -11.21
N SER A 60 5.36 -5.41 -9.99
CA SER A 60 4.03 -5.91 -9.66
C SER A 60 3.18 -4.77 -9.12
N ILE A 61 1.96 -4.63 -9.64
CA ILE A 61 0.98 -3.68 -9.15
C ILE A 61 -0.22 -4.47 -8.66
N ILE A 62 -0.59 -4.28 -7.39
CA ILE A 62 -1.78 -4.85 -6.80
C ILE A 62 -2.85 -3.77 -6.67
N ILE A 63 -4.05 -4.09 -7.12
CA ILE A 63 -5.24 -3.25 -6.98
C ILE A 63 -6.31 -4.05 -6.23
N GLY A 64 -6.68 -3.62 -5.03
CA GLY A 64 -7.88 -4.08 -4.35
C GLY A 64 -9.06 -3.20 -4.75
N ASP A 65 -9.92 -3.70 -5.63
CA ASP A 65 -11.14 -3.04 -6.12
C ASP A 65 -12.37 -3.66 -5.47
N PHE A 66 -12.84 -3.04 -4.40
CA PHE A 66 -13.94 -3.51 -3.57
C PHE A 66 -15.19 -2.63 -3.69
N THR A 67 -15.10 -1.50 -4.38
CA THR A 67 -16.23 -0.59 -4.63
C THR A 67 -17.08 -1.00 -5.85
N GLY A 68 -16.61 -1.97 -6.63
CA GLY A 68 -17.38 -2.56 -7.73
C GLY A 68 -18.50 -3.50 -7.30
N ARG A 69 -19.21 -4.08 -8.29
CA ARG A 69 -20.30 -5.06 -8.04
C ARG A 69 -19.80 -6.36 -7.39
N LYS A 70 -18.54 -6.71 -7.63
CA LYS A 70 -17.86 -7.88 -7.07
C LYS A 70 -16.54 -7.40 -6.51
N ARG A 71 -16.18 -7.89 -5.32
CA ARG A 71 -14.84 -7.66 -4.77
C ARG A 71 -13.81 -8.34 -5.66
N LEU A 72 -12.76 -7.60 -5.97
CA LEU A 72 -11.75 -8.00 -6.93
C LEU A 72 -10.38 -7.58 -6.42
N ILE A 73 -9.41 -8.48 -6.53
CA ILE A 73 -8.00 -8.19 -6.34
C ILE A 73 -7.30 -8.46 -7.67
N VAL A 74 -6.65 -7.45 -8.23
CA VAL A 74 -5.92 -7.55 -9.49
C VAL A 74 -4.43 -7.54 -9.21
N HIS A 75 -3.69 -8.37 -9.94
CA HIS A 75 -2.24 -8.34 -10.01
C HIS A 75 -1.80 -8.10 -11.45
N LEU A 76 -1.19 -6.95 -11.68
CA LEU A 76 -0.56 -6.58 -12.95
C LEU A 76 0.94 -6.86 -12.83
N ILE A 77 1.52 -7.53 -13.81
CA ILE A 77 2.95 -7.86 -13.84
C ILE A 77 3.57 -7.28 -15.10
N ASP A 78 4.62 -6.49 -14.87
CA ASP A 78 5.57 -5.96 -15.83
C ASP A 78 6.90 -6.68 -15.56
N GLU A 79 7.28 -7.64 -16.41
CA GLU A 79 8.42 -8.54 -16.16
C GLU A 79 9.77 -7.86 -16.40
N ASN A 80 9.79 -6.78 -17.18
CA ASN A 80 11.02 -6.06 -17.58
C ASN A 80 11.12 -4.64 -17.00
N SER A 81 10.12 -4.20 -16.26
CA SER A 81 9.96 -2.83 -15.75
C SER A 81 10.04 -1.80 -16.88
N ASP A 82 9.38 -2.10 -18.00
CA ASP A 82 9.35 -1.24 -19.20
C ASP A 82 8.03 -0.47 -19.35
N ASN A 83 7.17 -0.53 -18.33
CA ASN A 83 5.82 0.03 -18.31
C ASN A 83 4.82 -0.68 -19.24
N THR A 84 5.12 -1.90 -19.65
CA THR A 84 4.18 -2.77 -20.37
C THR A 84 3.70 -3.87 -19.44
N ILE A 85 2.40 -4.18 -19.47
CA ILE A 85 1.87 -5.31 -18.69
C ILE A 85 1.96 -6.58 -19.51
N ASP A 86 2.75 -7.54 -19.03
CA ASP A 86 2.89 -8.86 -19.63
C ASP A 86 1.78 -9.82 -19.16
N LYS A 87 1.38 -9.71 -17.89
CA LYS A 87 0.42 -10.64 -17.27
C LYS A 87 -0.55 -9.90 -16.35
N ILE A 88 -1.81 -10.33 -16.41
CA ILE A 88 -2.87 -9.85 -15.55
C ILE A 88 -3.57 -11.04 -14.91
N TYR A 89 -3.68 -10.99 -13.59
CA TYR A 89 -4.44 -11.95 -12.80
C TYR A 89 -5.51 -11.24 -12.00
N GLU A 90 -6.66 -11.89 -11.89
CA GLU A 90 -7.80 -11.44 -11.11
C GLU A 90 -8.18 -12.52 -10.11
N TYR A 91 -8.37 -12.11 -8.86
CA TYR A 91 -8.89 -12.94 -7.80
C TYR A 91 -10.17 -12.33 -7.24
N TYR A 92 -11.23 -13.14 -7.21
CA TYR A 92 -12.53 -12.78 -6.68
C TYR A 92 -12.69 -13.42 -5.30
N PRO A 93 -12.32 -12.71 -4.20
CA PRO A 93 -12.22 -13.31 -2.88
C PRO A 93 -13.55 -13.89 -2.36
N ASP A 94 -14.68 -13.29 -2.73
CA ASP A 94 -16.00 -13.73 -2.24
C ASP A 94 -16.39 -15.14 -2.72
N ILE A 95 -15.86 -15.56 -3.88
CA ILE A 95 -16.12 -16.88 -4.48
C ILE A 95 -14.86 -17.74 -4.62
N GLY A 96 -13.72 -17.26 -4.11
CA GLY A 96 -12.42 -17.95 -4.21
C GLY A 96 -11.96 -18.21 -5.64
N GLN A 97 -12.38 -17.41 -6.63
CA GLN A 97 -12.09 -17.67 -8.04
C GLN A 97 -10.87 -16.89 -8.53
N PHE A 98 -9.93 -17.60 -9.17
CA PHE A 98 -8.77 -17.02 -9.83
C PHE A 98 -8.90 -17.06 -11.35
N LYS A 99 -8.48 -16.01 -12.04
CA LYS A 99 -8.49 -15.91 -13.51
C LYS A 99 -7.23 -15.23 -14.02
N LYS A 100 -6.65 -15.80 -15.08
CA LYS A 100 -5.70 -15.09 -15.94
C LYS A 100 -6.49 -14.45 -17.09
N ILE A 101 -6.30 -13.16 -17.30
CA ILE A 101 -7.07 -12.38 -18.27
C ILE A 101 -6.15 -11.56 -19.17
N ARG A 102 -6.70 -11.04 -20.28
CA ARG A 102 -5.97 -10.17 -21.22
C ARG A 102 -6.23 -8.68 -21.02
N ARG A 103 -7.35 -8.33 -20.38
CA ARG A 103 -7.76 -6.93 -20.16
C ARG A 103 -8.33 -6.80 -18.76
N CYS A 104 -7.70 -5.97 -17.94
CA CYS A 104 -8.10 -5.74 -16.56
C CYS A 104 -9.53 -5.20 -16.46
N SER A 105 -10.33 -5.77 -15.55
CA SER A 105 -11.70 -5.32 -15.30
C SER A 105 -11.84 -4.28 -14.19
N SER A 106 -10.76 -3.99 -13.45
CA SER A 106 -10.81 -2.98 -12.39
C SER A 106 -11.04 -1.58 -12.97
N GLN A 107 -11.87 -0.81 -12.28
CA GLN A 107 -12.14 0.59 -12.64
C GLN A 107 -10.93 1.51 -12.42
N PHE A 108 -9.95 1.07 -11.62
CA PHE A 108 -8.73 1.81 -11.34
C PHE A 108 -7.58 1.49 -12.29
N PHE A 109 -7.80 0.57 -13.24
CA PHE A 109 -6.80 0.26 -14.26
C PHE A 109 -6.76 1.35 -15.33
N THR A 110 -5.55 1.70 -15.75
CA THR A 110 -5.30 2.57 -16.90
C THR A 110 -4.28 1.90 -17.83
N GLU A 111 -4.40 2.14 -19.13
CA GLU A 111 -3.44 1.65 -20.12
C GLU A 111 -2.08 2.37 -20.00
N ASN A 112 -2.06 3.58 -19.44
CA ASN A 112 -0.82 4.28 -19.12
C ASN A 112 -0.26 3.82 -17.77
N ILE A 113 0.52 2.74 -17.82
CA ILE A 113 1.09 2.09 -16.64
C ILE A 113 2.08 3.00 -15.89
N ALA A 114 2.85 3.81 -16.61
CA ALA A 114 3.75 4.78 -15.97
C ALA A 114 2.95 5.77 -15.11
N GLN A 115 1.81 6.25 -15.62
CA GLN A 115 0.93 7.12 -14.85
C GLN A 115 0.31 6.41 -13.64
N LEU A 116 -0.12 5.15 -13.78
CA LEU A 116 -0.64 4.37 -12.64
C LEU A 116 0.40 4.25 -11.51
N LYS A 117 1.67 3.95 -11.86
CA LYS A 117 2.77 3.88 -10.90
C LYS A 117 2.98 5.23 -10.21
N LYS A 118 2.98 6.34 -10.97
CA LYS A 118 3.08 7.71 -10.43
C LYS A 118 1.92 8.04 -9.49
N ASP A 119 0.68 7.74 -9.88
CA ASP A 119 -0.50 8.01 -9.07
C ASP A 119 -0.47 7.26 -7.72
N ILE A 120 0.13 6.06 -7.67
CA ILE A 120 0.37 5.32 -6.42
C ILE A 120 1.47 6.00 -5.59
N ILE A 121 2.62 6.33 -6.19
CA ILE A 121 3.76 6.94 -5.48
C ILE A 121 3.39 8.33 -4.93
N GLU A 122 2.79 9.18 -5.75
CA GLU A 122 2.31 10.52 -5.37
C GLU A 122 1.15 10.45 -4.38
N GLY A 123 0.45 9.31 -4.35
CA GLY A 123 -0.68 9.02 -3.48
C GLY A 123 -2.00 9.65 -3.93
N LYS A 124 -2.03 10.20 -5.15
CA LYS A 124 -3.23 10.70 -5.81
C LYS A 124 -4.34 9.66 -5.83
N ILE A 125 -4.01 8.41 -6.16
CA ILE A 125 -4.99 7.32 -6.21
C ILE A 125 -5.66 7.04 -4.85
N PHE A 126 -4.98 7.32 -3.73
CA PHE A 126 -5.55 7.17 -2.39
C PHE A 126 -6.40 8.38 -1.94
N ARG A 127 -6.09 9.56 -2.48
CA ARG A 127 -6.83 10.79 -2.17
C ARG A 127 -8.16 10.84 -2.92
N ASP A 128 -8.14 10.47 -4.18
CA ASP A 128 -9.26 10.67 -5.11
C ASP A 128 -10.30 9.54 -5.06
N ASN A 129 -10.00 8.46 -4.32
CA ASN A 129 -10.85 7.27 -4.27
C ASN A 129 -11.20 6.85 -2.84
N TYR A 130 -12.23 6.02 -2.70
CA TYR A 130 -12.59 5.37 -1.43
C TYR A 130 -11.60 4.24 -1.10
N SER A 131 -10.45 4.61 -0.56
CA SER A 131 -9.36 3.69 -0.22
C SER A 131 -8.86 3.90 1.21
N TYR A 132 -8.04 2.95 1.68
CA TYR A 132 -7.16 3.22 2.81
C TYR A 132 -6.24 4.39 2.46
N LYS A 133 -6.06 5.31 3.41
CA LYS A 133 -5.08 6.39 3.27
C LYS A 133 -3.69 5.81 3.49
N MET A 134 -2.76 6.24 2.64
CA MET A 134 -1.36 5.85 2.71
C MET A 134 -0.53 7.13 2.70
N GLN A 135 0.57 7.11 3.42
CA GLN A 135 1.59 8.14 3.31
C GLN A 135 2.28 8.00 1.95
N SER A 136 2.53 9.14 1.29
CA SER A 136 2.95 9.19 -0.11
C SER A 136 4.10 10.17 -0.30
N LEU A 137 4.52 10.36 -1.56
CA LEU A 137 5.62 11.25 -1.92
C LEU A 137 5.43 12.67 -1.37
N ASP A 138 4.21 13.22 -1.41
CA ASP A 138 3.94 14.57 -0.89
C ASP A 138 4.29 14.70 0.60
N SER A 139 3.99 13.67 1.38
CA SER A 139 4.29 13.61 2.82
C SER A 139 5.78 13.46 3.08
N LEU A 140 6.48 12.70 2.23
CA LEU A 140 7.94 12.60 2.26
C LEU A 140 8.58 13.96 1.96
N LEU A 141 8.17 14.62 0.87
CA LEU A 141 8.70 15.94 0.49
C LEU A 141 8.49 16.97 1.59
N TYR A 142 7.31 17.02 2.21
CA TYR A 142 7.05 17.87 3.37
C TYR A 142 8.02 17.61 4.53
N LYS A 143 8.25 16.34 4.90
CA LYS A 143 9.21 15.99 5.96
C LYS A 143 10.66 16.31 5.58
N LEU A 144 11.02 16.12 4.32
CA LEU A 144 12.31 16.52 3.82
C LEU A 144 12.47 18.03 4.00
N GLU A 145 11.53 18.86 3.55
CA GLU A 145 11.51 20.32 3.73
C GLU A 145 11.73 20.74 5.19
N GLU A 146 11.06 20.10 6.15
CA GLU A 146 11.26 20.37 7.58
C GLU A 146 12.68 20.06 8.09
N GLY A 147 13.34 19.04 7.53
CA GLY A 147 14.74 18.68 7.86
C GLY A 147 14.92 17.87 9.15
N PHE A 148 13.85 17.38 9.77
CA PHE A 148 13.90 16.54 10.99
C PHE A 148 13.57 15.08 10.70
N ASP A 149 14.04 14.17 11.57
CA ASP A 149 13.77 12.73 11.50
C ASP A 149 14.31 12.04 10.23
N ILE A 150 15.37 12.60 9.65
CA ILE A 150 16.06 12.10 8.48
C ILE A 150 17.36 11.43 8.93
N ASN A 151 17.46 10.12 8.74
CA ASN A 151 18.64 9.33 9.03
C ASN A 151 19.33 8.94 7.73
N HIS A 152 20.63 9.17 7.65
CA HIS A 152 21.44 8.75 6.51
C HIS A 152 22.28 7.52 6.89
N SER A 153 22.22 6.48 6.06
CA SER A 153 23.00 5.25 6.25
C SER A 153 23.56 4.78 4.92
N GLY A 154 24.90 4.84 4.80
CA GLY A 154 25.59 4.48 3.56
C GLY A 154 25.27 5.46 2.44
N SER A 155 24.51 5.02 1.44
CA SER A 155 24.01 5.84 0.33
C SER A 155 22.50 6.14 0.41
N GLY A 156 21.82 5.60 1.41
CA GLY A 156 20.36 5.66 1.56
C GLY A 156 19.90 6.59 2.68
N TYR A 157 18.65 7.02 2.57
CA TYR A 157 17.98 7.88 3.54
C TYR A 157 16.73 7.19 4.06
N THR A 158 16.57 7.21 5.38
CA THR A 158 15.34 6.82 6.08
C THR A 158 14.71 8.06 6.69
N VAL A 159 13.43 8.30 6.41
CA VAL A 159 12.67 9.43 6.95
C VAL A 159 11.51 8.89 7.78
N GLN A 160 11.44 9.29 9.04
CA GLN A 160 10.40 8.85 9.95
C GLN A 160 9.34 9.93 10.15
N PHE A 161 8.08 9.52 10.18
CA PHE A 161 6.97 10.41 10.48
C PHE A 161 6.36 9.99 11.82
N PHE A 162 6.50 10.83 12.84
CA PHE A 162 5.94 10.59 14.17
C PHE A 162 4.57 11.23 14.35
N ASP A 163 3.77 10.63 15.23
CA ASP A 163 2.47 11.14 15.61
C ASP A 163 2.63 12.38 16.51
N PRO A 164 2.05 13.54 16.17
CA PRO A 164 2.19 14.74 16.97
C PRO A 164 1.57 14.62 18.37
N ASP A 165 0.59 13.71 18.59
CA ASP A 165 -0.05 13.55 19.90
C ASP A 165 0.85 12.73 20.86
N PRO A 166 1.17 11.44 20.58
CA PRO A 166 2.29 10.73 21.19
C PRO A 166 3.55 10.79 20.29
N PRO A 167 4.49 11.74 20.52
CA PRO A 167 5.64 11.97 19.64
C PRO A 167 6.63 10.79 19.54
N SER A 168 6.50 9.78 20.40
CA SER A 168 7.28 8.55 20.32
C SER A 168 6.71 7.50 19.35
N THR A 169 5.51 7.71 18.80
CA THR A 169 4.82 6.69 17.99
C THR A 169 4.95 6.99 16.50
N GLN A 170 5.68 6.15 15.78
CA GLN A 170 5.89 6.30 14.34
C GLN A 170 4.64 5.93 13.53
N MET A 171 4.09 6.89 12.78
CA MET A 171 2.97 6.71 11.87
C MET A 171 3.41 6.09 10.54
N SER A 172 4.57 6.50 10.04
CA SER A 172 5.11 5.99 8.77
C SER A 172 6.62 6.05 8.69
N GLU A 173 7.15 5.34 7.71
CA GLU A 173 8.55 5.34 7.33
C GLU A 173 8.67 5.48 5.83
N PHE A 174 9.67 6.24 5.41
CA PHE A 174 10.10 6.28 4.03
C PHE A 174 11.55 5.85 3.96
N TYR A 175 11.91 5.13 2.91
CA TYR A 175 13.29 4.83 2.59
C TYR A 175 13.54 5.01 1.10
N PHE A 176 14.65 5.64 0.75
CA PHE A 176 15.10 5.75 -0.63
C PHE A 176 16.62 5.69 -0.74
N ASN A 177 17.10 5.04 -1.79
CA ASN A 177 18.52 4.82 -2.02
C ASN A 177 18.80 4.57 -3.51
N LYS A 178 20.01 4.89 -3.94
CA LYS A 178 20.55 4.52 -5.24
C LYS A 178 21.90 3.84 -5.07
N ILE A 179 22.06 2.67 -5.70
CA ILE A 179 23.33 1.97 -5.84
C ILE A 179 23.53 1.68 -7.33
N GLN A 180 24.50 2.36 -7.96
CA GLN A 180 24.68 2.31 -9.42
C GLN A 180 23.36 2.68 -10.13
N ASP A 181 22.87 1.86 -11.06
CA ASP A 181 21.61 2.08 -11.79
C ASP A 181 20.42 1.32 -11.17
N ARG A 182 20.44 1.16 -9.84
CA ARG A 182 19.43 0.41 -9.09
C ARG A 182 18.90 1.23 -7.94
N TYR A 183 17.58 1.19 -7.79
CA TYR A 183 16.85 2.12 -6.94
C TYR A 183 16.03 1.38 -5.89
N ASP A 184 16.11 1.85 -4.65
CA ASP A 184 15.22 1.46 -3.57
C ASP A 184 14.26 2.61 -3.29
N LEU A 185 12.98 2.30 -3.10
CA LEU A 185 11.94 3.26 -2.70
C LEU A 185 10.88 2.52 -1.88
N GLN A 186 10.67 2.91 -0.63
CA GLN A 186 9.74 2.22 0.26
C GLN A 186 8.90 3.22 1.02
N PHE A 187 7.58 3.12 0.92
CA PHE A 187 6.61 3.93 1.64
C PHE A 187 5.78 3.03 2.55
N ARG A 188 6.06 3.07 3.85
CA ARG A 188 5.40 2.25 4.86
C ARG A 188 4.49 3.11 5.73
N THR A 189 3.24 2.70 5.89
CA THR A 189 2.25 3.32 6.79
C THR A 189 1.90 2.32 7.88
N ASN A 190 2.30 2.59 9.12
CA ASN A 190 1.93 1.78 10.29
C ASN A 190 0.46 2.05 10.67
N TYR A 191 0.07 3.33 10.64
CA TYR A 191 -1.31 3.77 10.80
C TYR A 191 -1.45 5.21 10.32
N TYR A 192 -2.70 5.63 10.11
CA TYR A 192 -3.06 7.03 9.91
C TYR A 192 -4.21 7.39 10.84
N LYS A 193 -4.48 8.70 10.98
CA LYS A 193 -5.59 9.20 11.77
C LYS A 193 -6.70 9.76 10.89
N ILE A 194 -7.93 9.43 11.24
CA ILE A 194 -9.11 10.19 10.82
C ILE A 194 -9.75 10.71 12.10
N PHE A 195 -9.73 12.04 12.28
CA PHE A 195 -10.03 12.65 13.57
C PHE A 195 -9.16 12.02 14.67
N ASN A 196 -9.77 11.46 15.73
CA ASN A 196 -9.06 10.83 16.85
C ASN A 196 -8.93 9.31 16.71
N LEU A 197 -9.32 8.73 15.57
CA LEU A 197 -9.27 7.28 15.35
C LEU A 197 -7.99 6.89 14.61
N LYS A 198 -7.20 6.01 15.22
CA LYS A 198 -6.05 5.35 14.56
C LYS A 198 -6.56 4.21 13.69
N ILE A 199 -6.21 4.22 12.42
CA ILE A 199 -6.58 3.21 11.44
C ILE A 199 -5.31 2.58 10.88
N ILE A 200 -5.18 1.27 11.02
CA ILE A 200 -4.09 0.48 10.46
C ILE A 200 -4.51 0.02 9.06
N PRO A 201 -3.75 0.34 7.99
CA PRO A 201 -4.06 -0.17 6.67
C PRO A 201 -3.80 -1.68 6.63
N PRO A 202 -4.61 -2.46 5.89
CA PRO A 202 -4.45 -3.91 5.81
C PRO A 202 -3.17 -4.31 5.07
N ILE A 203 -2.63 -3.41 4.25
CA ILE A 203 -1.32 -3.51 3.61
C ILE A 203 -0.46 -2.36 4.13
N PRO A 204 0.68 -2.65 4.79
CA PRO A 204 1.51 -1.61 5.39
C PRO A 204 2.33 -0.82 4.36
N TYR A 205 2.51 -1.33 3.14
CA TYR A 205 3.26 -0.64 2.08
C TYR A 205 2.35 -0.18 0.96
N SER A 206 2.47 1.10 0.56
CA SER A 206 1.95 1.58 -0.72
C SER A 206 2.97 1.39 -1.84
N VAL A 207 4.25 1.48 -1.50
CA VAL A 207 5.39 1.29 -2.39
C VAL A 207 6.44 0.45 -1.68
N TYR A 208 6.91 -0.62 -2.34
CA TYR A 208 8.08 -1.39 -1.91
C TYR A 208 8.93 -1.75 -3.12
N CYS A 209 9.95 -0.96 -3.37
CA CYS A 209 10.89 -1.15 -4.46
C CYS A 209 12.28 -1.42 -3.87
N LYS A 210 12.91 -2.49 -4.35
CA LYS A 210 14.23 -2.93 -3.90
C LYS A 210 15.06 -3.38 -5.08
N ASN A 211 16.25 -2.80 -5.24
CA ASN A 211 17.14 -3.05 -6.37
C ASN A 211 16.39 -2.91 -7.71
N SER A 212 15.44 -1.97 -7.78
CA SER A 212 14.53 -1.80 -8.90
C SER A 212 15.24 -1.17 -10.11
N LYS A 213 14.84 -1.58 -11.31
CA LYS A 213 15.18 -0.94 -12.59
C LYS A 213 14.02 -0.11 -13.15
N ASP A 214 12.92 0.00 -12.43
CA ASP A 214 11.73 0.67 -12.93
C ASP A 214 12.00 2.15 -13.17
N PRO A 215 11.72 2.67 -14.39
CA PRO A 215 12.07 4.04 -14.75
C PRO A 215 11.27 5.08 -13.95
N VAL A 216 10.05 4.77 -13.52
CA VAL A 216 9.25 5.67 -12.67
C VAL A 216 9.86 5.74 -11.28
N VAL A 217 10.28 4.60 -10.72
CA VAL A 217 10.97 4.55 -9.43
C VAL A 217 12.30 5.29 -9.51
N ALA A 218 13.07 5.08 -10.58
CA ALA A 218 14.33 5.77 -10.82
C ALA A 218 14.14 7.30 -10.86
N GLU A 219 13.18 7.79 -11.64
CA GLU A 219 12.86 9.22 -11.75
C GLU A 219 12.60 9.85 -10.36
N VAL A 220 11.77 9.18 -9.54
CA VAL A 220 11.40 9.67 -8.21
C VAL A 220 12.60 9.67 -7.26
N VAL A 221 13.37 8.57 -7.20
CA VAL A 221 14.53 8.46 -6.31
C VAL A 221 15.62 9.47 -6.70
N GLU A 222 15.88 9.67 -7.98
CA GLU A 222 16.82 10.68 -8.45
C GLU A 222 16.39 12.10 -8.07
N SER A 223 15.09 12.39 -8.13
CA SER A 223 14.54 13.67 -7.67
C SER A 223 14.78 13.85 -6.17
N LEU A 224 14.45 12.86 -5.35
CA LEU A 224 14.66 12.89 -3.90
C LEU A 224 16.14 13.05 -3.51
N LEU A 225 17.05 12.37 -4.21
CA LEU A 225 18.49 12.49 -3.96
C LEU A 225 19.03 13.87 -4.31
N LYS A 226 18.50 14.53 -5.33
CA LYS A 226 18.86 15.93 -5.65
C LYS A 226 18.40 16.90 -4.56
N GLU A 227 17.19 16.72 -4.02
CA GLU A 227 16.70 17.50 -2.88
C GLU A 227 17.59 17.34 -1.65
N MET A 228 18.17 16.16 -1.43
CA MET A 228 19.11 15.92 -0.34
C MET A 228 20.52 16.47 -0.60
N GLY A 229 21.03 16.37 -1.83
CA GLY A 229 22.37 16.85 -2.20
C GLY A 229 22.47 18.36 -2.44
N GLY A 230 21.33 19.05 -2.56
CA GLY A 230 21.25 20.52 -2.62
C GLY A 230 21.29 21.21 -1.26
N ARG A 231 21.43 20.45 -0.17
CA ARG A 231 21.59 20.93 1.22
C ARG A 231 23.04 20.79 1.67
#